data_AF-A0A5J5RPF4-F1
#
_entry.id   AF-A0A5J5RPF4-F1
#
_cell.length_a   1.000
_cell.length_b   1.000
_cell.length_c   1.000
_cell.angle_alpha   90.00
_cell.angle_beta   90.00
_cell.angle_gamma   90.00
#
_symmetry.space_group_name_H-M   'P 1'
#
loop_
_entity.id
_entity.type
_entity.pdbx_description
1 polymer ?
#
loop_
_entity_poly.entity_id
_entity_poly.type
_entity_poly.pdbx_seq_one_letter_code
_entity_poly.pdbx_strand_id
1 'polypeptide(L)'
;MPICGFASRDALRFKKAAGHKDLFYIDDKDVEFKEVLESPLPKAPHDTSVTSHWLVIEGIQPAIPENASIEGTVLANLNILSKLFVLKTLMVHVLFWFYHFNLIRLSSILHGIGSDGKKAEYKEDGLSVDVKLPVKHVSSRELQLYFDKIVDITMNKSVSVLFKQALLSLATDSGLHPLVPYFTYFIADEVARNLNNFPLMLALMRVARSLLQNEHLHIEPYLHQLMPSIITCLVAKRLGNKFTDNHWELRNFAAKLVASLCKR
;
A
#
# COMPACT_ATOMS: atom_id res chain seq x y z
N MET A 1 -6.02 -54.21 22.86
CA MET A 1 -7.36 -53.73 23.29
C MET A 1 -7.37 -52.21 23.22
N PRO A 2 -8.46 -51.55 22.78
CA PRO A 2 -8.53 -50.10 22.78
C PRO A 2 -8.54 -49.57 24.22
N ILE A 3 -7.84 -48.46 24.45
CA ILE A 3 -7.81 -47.79 25.73
C ILE A 3 -9.00 -46.82 25.78
N CYS A 4 -9.94 -47.05 26.70
CA CYS A 4 -11.13 -46.21 26.89
C CYS A 4 -10.91 -45.26 28.10
N GLY A 5 -11.58 -44.10 28.10
CA GLY A 5 -11.60 -43.18 29.26
C GLY A 5 -10.76 -41.90 29.16
N PHE A 6 -10.15 -41.60 28.02
CA PHE A 6 -9.22 -40.45 27.86
C PHE A 6 -9.84 -39.18 27.23
N ALA A 7 -11.17 -39.11 27.11
CA ALA A 7 -11.87 -37.98 26.47
C ALA A 7 -12.57 -37.05 27.47
N SER A 8 -12.21 -37.09 28.76
CA SER A 8 -12.79 -36.20 29.76
C SER A 8 -12.46 -34.73 29.46
N ARG A 9 -13.39 -33.82 29.80
CA ARG A 9 -13.20 -32.37 29.66
C ARG A 9 -12.14 -31.84 30.63
N ASP A 10 -11.94 -32.55 31.75
CA ASP A 10 -10.99 -32.14 32.79
C ASP A 10 -9.60 -32.69 32.52
N ALA A 11 -8.59 -31.83 32.65
CA ALA A 11 -7.20 -32.25 32.59
C ALA A 11 -6.90 -33.25 33.73
N LEU A 12 -6.21 -34.34 33.41
CA LEU A 12 -5.76 -35.32 34.40
C LEU A 12 -4.88 -34.65 35.45
N ARG A 13 -5.38 -34.56 36.70
CA ARG A 13 -4.64 -33.99 37.83
C ARG A 13 -3.97 -35.10 38.62
N PHE A 14 -2.67 -35.29 38.37
CA PHE A 14 -1.85 -36.19 39.18
C PHE A 14 -1.53 -35.54 40.52
N LYS A 15 -1.95 -36.16 41.62
CA LYS A 15 -1.59 -35.75 42.98
C LYS A 15 -0.48 -36.64 43.52
N LYS A 16 0.47 -36.03 44.21
CA LYS A 16 1.56 -36.76 44.87
C LYS A 16 1.04 -37.42 46.15
N ALA A 17 1.34 -38.71 46.33
CA ALA A 17 0.97 -39.43 47.54
C ALA A 17 1.78 -38.95 48.75
N ALA A 18 1.10 -38.68 49.87
CA ALA A 18 1.76 -38.26 51.10
C ALA A 18 2.69 -39.38 51.62
N GLY A 19 3.93 -39.03 51.97
CA GLY A 19 4.91 -39.98 52.50
C GLY A 19 5.80 -40.69 51.45
N HIS A 20 5.54 -40.54 50.15
CA HIS A 20 6.33 -41.15 49.09
C HIS A 20 6.92 -40.10 48.12
N LYS A 21 8.18 -40.27 47.70
CA LYS A 21 8.86 -39.27 46.85
C LYS A 21 8.43 -39.32 45.38
N ASP A 22 8.10 -40.50 44.86
CA ASP A 22 7.88 -40.71 43.42
C ASP A 22 6.54 -41.42 43.10
N LEU A 23 5.61 -41.46 44.06
CA LEU A 23 4.28 -42.04 43.87
C LEU A 23 3.25 -40.95 43.60
N PHE A 24 2.54 -41.07 42.49
CA PHE A 24 1.44 -40.20 42.10
C PHE A 24 0.17 -41.02 41.91
N TYR A 25 -0.97 -40.45 42.30
CA TYR A 25 -2.28 -41.03 42.08
C TYR A 25 -3.17 -40.03 41.32
N ILE A 26 -4.16 -40.56 40.61
CA ILE A 26 -5.20 -39.74 39.98
C ILE A 26 -6.30 -39.56 41.02
N ASP A 27 -6.59 -38.31 41.35
CA ASP A 27 -7.68 -37.96 42.27
C ASP A 27 -9.00 -38.02 41.50
N ASP A 28 -9.70 -39.14 41.62
CA ASP A 28 -11.04 -39.31 41.04
C ASP A 28 -12.09 -39.05 42.12
N LYS A 29 -13.04 -38.16 41.84
CA LYS A 29 -14.09 -37.78 42.78
C LYS A 29 -15.39 -38.39 42.31
N ASP A 30 -16.09 -39.05 43.23
CA ASP A 30 -17.44 -39.53 42.96
C ASP A 30 -18.38 -38.33 42.72
N VAL A 31 -19.10 -38.36 41.60
CA VAL A 31 -20.10 -37.35 41.22
C VAL A 31 -21.47 -38.01 41.19
N GLU A 32 -22.50 -37.35 41.72
CA GLU A 32 -23.86 -37.90 41.72
C GLU A 32 -24.49 -37.80 40.32
N PHE A 33 -25.20 -38.83 39.88
CA PHE A 33 -25.84 -38.86 38.56
C PHE A 33 -26.76 -37.66 38.30
N LYS A 34 -27.46 -37.19 39.33
CA LYS A 34 -28.36 -36.04 39.23
C LYS A 34 -27.61 -34.76 38.87
N GLU A 35 -26.41 -34.57 39.44
CA GLU A 35 -25.55 -33.41 39.17
C GLU A 35 -25.06 -33.40 37.71
N VAL A 36 -24.72 -34.57 37.17
CA VAL A 36 -24.31 -34.70 35.76
C VAL A 36 -25.48 -34.40 34.81
N LEU A 37 -26.68 -34.89 35.13
CA LEU A 37 -27.89 -34.67 34.31
C LEU A 37 -28.38 -33.21 34.34
N GLU A 38 -28.22 -32.52 35.47
CA GLU A 38 -28.61 -31.11 35.64
C GLU A 38 -27.50 -30.13 35.19
N SER A 39 -26.33 -30.63 34.80
CA SER A 39 -25.22 -29.79 34.35
C SER A 39 -25.56 -29.02 33.05
N PRO A 40 -25.25 -27.72 32.96
CA PRO A 40 -25.54 -26.94 31.76
C PRO A 40 -24.66 -27.38 30.59
N LEU A 41 -25.24 -27.41 29.38
CA LEU A 41 -24.50 -27.72 28.17
C LEU A 41 -23.41 -26.67 27.90
N PRO A 42 -22.22 -27.09 27.39
CA PRO A 42 -21.20 -26.13 27.00
C PRO A 42 -21.71 -25.30 25.84
N LYS A 43 -21.29 -24.03 25.78
CA LYS A 43 -21.59 -23.16 24.65
C LYS A 43 -20.89 -23.73 23.41
N ALA A 44 -21.64 -23.85 22.32
CA ALA A 44 -21.06 -24.24 21.05
C ALA A 44 -20.04 -23.17 20.59
N PRO A 45 -18.90 -23.58 20.02
CA PRO A 45 -18.00 -22.64 19.38
C PRO A 45 -18.70 -21.95 18.20
N HIS A 46 -18.21 -20.78 17.82
CA HIS A 46 -18.67 -20.11 16.60
C HIS A 46 -18.26 -20.92 15.36
N ASP A 47 -19.05 -20.81 14.30
CA ASP A 47 -18.71 -21.41 13.02
C ASP A 47 -17.37 -20.89 12.48
N THR A 48 -16.65 -21.76 11.79
CA THR A 48 -15.33 -21.41 11.22
C THR A 48 -15.51 -20.40 10.08
N SER A 49 -14.89 -19.24 10.20
CA SER A 49 -14.85 -18.20 9.16
C SER A 49 -13.40 -17.82 8.84
N VAL A 50 -13.18 -17.32 7.62
CA VAL A 50 -11.85 -16.88 7.14
C VAL A 50 -11.89 -15.38 6.90
N THR A 51 -10.97 -14.66 7.53
CA THR A 51 -10.78 -13.21 7.34
C THR A 51 -9.40 -12.94 6.75
N SER A 52 -9.36 -12.33 5.57
CA SER A 52 -8.11 -11.96 4.89
C SER A 52 -7.62 -10.58 5.33
N HIS A 53 -6.32 -10.44 5.54
CA HIS A 53 -5.65 -9.15 5.78
C HIS A 53 -4.27 -9.13 5.10
N TRP A 54 -3.72 -7.94 4.90
CA TRP A 54 -2.40 -7.77 4.32
C TRP A 54 -1.31 -8.05 5.36
N LEU A 55 -0.55 -9.13 5.17
CA LEU A 55 0.59 -9.44 6.02
C LEU A 55 1.83 -8.62 5.64
N VAL A 56 2.07 -8.40 4.35
CA VAL A 56 3.24 -7.70 3.81
C VAL A 56 2.88 -6.97 2.51
N ILE A 57 3.33 -5.72 2.37
CA ILE A 57 3.27 -4.93 1.14
C ILE A 57 4.71 -4.47 0.84
N GLU A 58 5.25 -4.81 -0.34
CA GLU A 58 6.62 -4.42 -0.74
C GLU A 58 7.72 -4.84 0.27
N GLY A 59 7.55 -6.00 0.90
CA GLY A 59 8.49 -6.49 1.94
C GLY A 59 8.33 -5.82 3.31
N ILE A 60 7.41 -4.87 3.46
CA ILE A 60 7.12 -4.17 4.72
C ILE A 60 5.78 -4.68 5.28
N GLN A 61 5.77 -5.10 6.54
CA GLN A 61 4.54 -5.46 7.25
C GLN A 61 3.75 -4.19 7.63
N PRO A 62 2.50 -4.03 7.18
CA PRO A 62 1.69 -2.87 7.55
C PRO A 62 1.28 -2.94 9.03
N ALA A 63 1.24 -1.79 9.69
CA ALA A 63 0.85 -1.65 11.09
C ALA A 63 -0.68 -1.65 11.26
N ILE A 64 -1.31 -2.75 10.89
CA ILE A 64 -2.74 -3.02 11.13
C ILE A 64 -2.91 -3.83 12.42
N PRO A 65 -4.06 -3.73 13.12
CA PRO A 65 -4.30 -4.45 14.38
C PRO A 65 -4.13 -5.98 14.28
N GLU A 66 -4.37 -6.55 13.10
CA GLU A 66 -4.24 -7.98 12.82
C GLU A 66 -2.78 -8.44 12.70
N ASN A 67 -1.85 -7.52 12.42
CA ASN A 67 -0.43 -7.80 12.30
C ASN A 67 0.27 -7.59 13.65
N ALA A 68 1.21 -8.49 13.97
CA ALA A 68 2.04 -8.34 15.16
C ALA A 68 2.84 -7.02 15.11
N SER A 69 2.81 -6.24 16.19
CA SER A 69 3.67 -5.08 16.28
C SER A 69 5.14 -5.55 16.38
N ILE A 70 6.02 -4.90 15.63
CA ILE A 70 7.47 -5.15 15.71
C ILE A 70 7.95 -4.94 17.16
N GLU A 71 7.31 -4.02 17.90
CA GLU A 71 7.53 -3.82 19.33
C GLU A 71 7.21 -5.08 20.16
N GLY A 72 6.16 -5.84 19.85
CA GLY A 72 5.81 -7.06 20.57
C GLY A 72 6.84 -8.19 20.43
N THR A 73 7.54 -8.26 19.30
CA THR A 73 8.57 -9.28 19.05
C THR A 73 9.96 -8.83 19.52
N VAL A 74 10.27 -7.53 19.43
CA VAL A 74 11.55 -6.94 19.84
C VAL A 74 11.59 -6.69 21.36
N LEU A 75 10.47 -6.41 22.03
CA LEU A 75 10.43 -6.31 23.51
C LEU A 75 10.63 -7.66 24.21
N ALA A 76 10.40 -8.78 23.51
CA ALA A 76 10.80 -10.10 23.99
C ALA A 76 12.33 -10.33 23.90
N ASN A 77 13.06 -9.52 23.13
CA ASN A 77 14.51 -9.66 22.90
C ASN A 77 15.21 -8.28 22.88
N LEU A 78 15.70 -7.85 24.06
CA LEU A 78 16.79 -6.88 24.32
C LEU A 78 16.50 -5.36 24.38
N ASN A 79 16.57 -4.84 25.63
CA ASN A 79 17.28 -3.65 26.15
C ASN A 79 17.39 -2.33 25.32
N ILE A 80 16.45 -1.42 25.60
CA ILE A 80 16.47 0.05 25.87
C ILE A 80 17.38 1.04 25.09
N LEU A 81 18.49 0.68 24.44
CA LEU A 81 19.41 1.70 23.86
C LEU A 81 19.10 2.15 22.42
N SER A 82 18.18 1.50 21.70
CA SER A 82 17.80 1.90 20.33
C SER A 82 16.73 3.00 20.25
N LYS A 83 16.10 3.36 21.38
CA LYS A 83 14.92 4.25 21.42
C LYS A 83 15.20 5.72 21.03
N LEU A 84 16.45 6.17 21.02
CA LEU A 84 16.77 7.60 20.78
C LEU A 84 17.07 7.94 19.31
N PHE A 85 17.37 6.96 18.46
CA PHE A 85 17.80 7.24 17.08
C PHE A 85 16.62 7.37 16.09
N VAL A 86 15.51 6.66 16.32
CA VAL A 86 14.38 6.60 15.37
C VAL A 86 13.45 7.82 15.45
N LEU A 87 13.29 8.40 16.63
CA LEU A 87 12.34 9.51 16.84
C LEU A 87 12.80 10.84 16.18
N LYS A 88 14.12 11.03 16.02
CA LYS A 88 14.68 12.29 15.49
C LYS A 88 14.59 12.40 13.96
N THR A 89 14.52 11.28 13.25
CA THR A 89 14.43 11.25 11.77
C THR A 89 12.99 11.35 11.27
N LEU A 90 11.99 10.96 12.08
CA LEU A 90 10.59 10.93 11.66
C LEU A 90 9.95 12.34 11.59
N MET A 91 10.36 13.28 12.45
CA MET A 91 9.71 14.60 12.53
C MET A 91 10.16 15.61 11.47
N VAL A 92 11.35 15.46 10.89
CA VAL A 92 11.89 16.45 9.93
C VAL A 92 11.29 16.28 8.53
N HIS A 93 10.82 15.09 8.18
CA HIS A 93 10.31 14.77 6.84
C HIS A 93 8.81 15.09 6.66
N VAL A 94 8.01 14.96 7.73
CA VAL A 94 6.58 15.29 7.74
C VAL A 94 6.35 16.79 7.53
N LEU A 95 7.21 17.64 8.12
CA LEU A 95 7.14 19.09 7.94
C LEU A 95 7.54 19.53 6.52
N PHE A 96 8.46 18.82 5.87
CA PHE A 96 8.90 19.15 4.50
C PHE A 96 7.78 18.89 3.47
N TRP A 97 7.02 17.80 3.64
CA TRP A 97 5.88 17.48 2.79
C TRP A 97 4.68 18.41 3.03
N PHE A 98 4.43 18.79 4.29
CA PHE A 98 3.36 19.73 4.64
C PHE A 98 3.63 21.15 4.09
N TYR A 99 4.90 21.60 4.06
CA TYR A 99 5.28 22.89 3.51
C TYR A 99 5.27 22.91 1.96
N HIS A 100 5.72 21.85 1.29
CA HIS A 100 5.79 21.83 -0.17
C HIS A 100 4.41 21.66 -0.83
N PHE A 101 3.47 20.97 -0.19
CA PHE A 101 2.11 20.80 -0.71
C PHE A 101 1.22 22.05 -0.52
N ASN A 102 1.45 22.84 0.54
CA ASN A 102 0.74 24.12 0.74
C ASN A 102 1.27 25.26 -0.13
N LEU A 103 2.54 25.23 -0.56
CA LEU A 103 3.14 26.33 -1.35
C LEU A 103 2.61 26.43 -2.79
N ILE A 104 2.17 25.30 -3.38
CA ILE A 104 1.58 25.29 -4.73
C ILE A 104 0.10 25.73 -4.69
N ARG A 105 -0.59 25.50 -3.56
CA ARG A 105 -1.98 25.98 -3.35
C ARG A 105 -2.06 27.47 -3.04
N LEU A 106 -1.02 28.05 -2.43
CA LEU A 106 -0.96 29.47 -2.07
C LEU A 106 -0.83 30.42 -3.27
N SER A 107 -0.28 29.98 -4.40
CA SER A 107 -0.24 30.81 -5.62
C SER A 107 -1.60 30.95 -6.31
N SER A 108 -2.52 30.00 -6.08
CA SER A 108 -3.85 29.96 -6.71
C SER A 108 -4.96 30.61 -5.87
N ILE A 109 -4.69 30.92 -4.60
CA ILE A 109 -5.67 31.47 -3.64
C ILE A 109 -5.57 33.00 -3.49
N LEU A 110 -4.55 33.67 -4.06
CA LEU A 110 -4.45 35.14 -4.02
C LEU A 110 -5.36 35.86 -5.04
N HIS A 111 -6.29 35.18 -5.72
CA HIS A 111 -7.21 35.77 -6.71
C HIS A 111 -8.69 35.34 -6.57
N GLY A 112 -9.20 35.19 -5.35
CA GLY A 112 -10.66 35.02 -5.19
C GLY A 112 -11.12 34.84 -3.76
N ILE A 113 -11.47 35.94 -3.10
CA ILE A 113 -12.20 35.98 -1.83
C ILE A 113 -13.65 35.50 -2.06
N GLY A 114 -14.19 34.69 -1.14
CA GLY A 114 -15.65 34.67 -0.92
C GLY A 114 -16.28 33.40 -0.34
N SER A 115 -16.52 33.42 0.98
CA SER A 115 -17.70 32.92 1.71
C SER A 115 -17.97 31.40 1.90
N ASP A 116 -17.72 30.99 3.15
CA ASP A 116 -18.56 30.25 4.13
C ASP A 116 -19.53 29.13 3.68
N GLY A 117 -19.46 27.98 4.37
CA GLY A 117 -20.39 26.86 4.21
C GLY A 117 -19.93 25.54 4.85
N LYS A 118 -20.36 25.29 6.09
CA LYS A 118 -20.24 24.06 6.91
C LYS A 118 -20.56 22.75 6.16
N LYS A 119 -19.74 21.70 6.31
CA LYS A 119 -20.09 20.25 6.35
C LYS A 119 -18.97 19.46 7.06
N ALA A 120 -19.25 18.85 8.22
CA ALA A 120 -19.71 17.47 8.43
C ALA A 120 -18.55 16.46 8.36
N GLU A 121 -18.12 16.06 9.55
CA GLU A 121 -17.13 15.04 9.88
C GLU A 121 -17.68 13.65 9.48
N TYR A 122 -17.02 12.99 8.54
CA TYR A 122 -17.12 11.55 8.30
C TYR A 122 -15.71 10.99 8.44
N LYS A 123 -15.53 10.12 9.45
CA LYS A 123 -14.32 9.31 9.63
C LYS A 123 -14.31 8.23 8.55
N GLU A 124 -13.48 8.39 7.54
CA GLU A 124 -12.98 7.26 6.77
C GLU A 124 -11.68 6.79 7.40
N ASP A 125 -11.75 5.63 8.07
CA ASP A 125 -10.59 4.82 8.44
C ASP A 125 -9.98 4.25 7.15
N GLY A 126 -9.27 5.09 6.41
CA GLY A 126 -8.35 4.69 5.36
C GLY A 126 -6.94 4.86 5.87
N LEU A 127 -6.35 3.80 6.43
CA LEU A 127 -4.94 3.79 6.79
C LEU A 127 -4.12 4.01 5.50
N SER A 128 -3.59 5.21 5.32
CA SER A 128 -2.70 5.53 4.21
C SER A 128 -1.49 4.62 4.30
N VAL A 129 -1.37 3.68 3.35
CA VAL A 129 -0.13 2.95 3.12
C VAL A 129 0.88 3.98 2.62
N ASP A 130 1.58 4.62 3.56
CA ASP A 130 2.73 5.47 3.27
C ASP A 130 3.82 4.57 2.70
N VAL A 131 3.80 4.40 1.37
CA VAL A 131 4.91 3.80 0.64
C VAL A 131 6.05 4.81 0.70
N LYS A 132 6.72 4.80 1.85
CA LYS A 132 7.98 5.49 2.08
C LYS A 132 8.92 5.11 0.95
N LEU A 133 9.29 6.06 0.10
CA LEU A 133 10.42 5.93 -0.82
C LEU A 133 11.72 6.07 -0.01
N PRO A 134 12.46 4.99 0.30
CA PRO A 134 13.70 5.11 1.03
C PRO A 134 14.85 5.05 0.03
N VAL A 135 15.62 6.14 -0.04
CA VAL A 135 17.08 6.13 -0.18
C VAL A 135 17.63 5.47 -1.45
N LYS A 136 18.37 6.25 -2.24
CA LYS A 136 19.01 6.02 -3.56
C LYS A 136 19.84 4.73 -3.78
N HIS A 137 19.77 3.70 -2.93
CA HIS A 137 20.61 2.50 -2.96
C HIS A 137 19.81 1.19 -3.05
N VAL A 138 18.75 1.14 -3.85
CA VAL A 138 18.01 -0.11 -4.18
C VAL A 138 17.90 -0.35 -5.69
N SER A 139 18.16 0.66 -6.53
CA SER A 139 18.23 0.46 -7.97
C SER A 139 19.67 0.21 -8.43
N SER A 140 19.90 -0.92 -9.09
CA SER A 140 21.17 -1.23 -9.75
C SER A 140 21.55 -0.11 -10.72
N ARG A 141 22.86 0.12 -10.92
CA ARG A 141 23.36 1.14 -11.86
C ARG A 141 22.77 1.00 -13.26
N GLU A 142 22.57 -0.24 -13.71
CA GLU A 142 21.91 -0.57 -14.98
C GLU A 142 20.45 -0.11 -15.03
N LEU A 143 19.73 -0.27 -13.92
CA LEU A 143 18.32 0.09 -13.80
C LEU A 143 18.13 1.61 -13.74
N GLN A 144 19.08 2.33 -13.13
CA GLN A 144 19.14 3.79 -13.18
C GLN A 144 19.41 4.29 -14.60
N LEU A 145 20.41 3.70 -15.29
CA LEU A 145 20.68 4.02 -16.68
C LEU A 145 19.48 3.74 -17.59
N TYR A 146 18.73 2.67 -17.32
CA TYR A 146 17.47 2.37 -18.00
C TYR A 146 16.43 3.47 -17.75
N PHE A 147 16.19 3.84 -16.49
CA PHE A 147 15.27 4.92 -16.14
C PHE A 147 15.65 6.23 -16.84
N ASP A 148 16.91 6.65 -16.74
CA ASP A 148 17.41 7.87 -17.36
C ASP A 148 17.23 7.86 -18.87
N LYS A 149 17.47 6.70 -19.52
CA LYS A 149 17.26 6.51 -20.97
C LYS A 149 15.79 6.69 -21.34
N ILE A 150 14.88 6.10 -20.58
CA ILE A 150 13.43 6.18 -20.83
C ILE A 150 12.93 7.62 -20.64
N VAL A 151 13.40 8.31 -19.58
CA VAL A 151 13.07 9.71 -19.31
C VAL A 151 13.56 10.61 -20.43
N ASP A 152 14.82 10.45 -20.88
CA ASP A 152 15.39 11.23 -21.99
C ASP A 152 14.59 11.03 -23.29
N ILE A 153 14.27 9.78 -23.65
CA ILE A 153 13.48 9.49 -24.85
C ILE A 153 12.08 10.10 -24.75
N THR A 154 11.46 10.07 -23.56
CA THR A 154 10.12 10.63 -23.32
C THR A 154 10.11 12.15 -23.44
N MET A 155 11.12 12.82 -22.91
CA MET A 155 11.23 14.29 -22.91
C MET A 155 11.64 14.86 -24.27
N ASN A 156 12.62 14.23 -24.92
CA ASN A 156 13.27 14.81 -26.10
C ASN A 156 12.83 14.17 -27.42
N LYS A 157 12.33 12.93 -27.41
CA LYS A 157 12.12 12.11 -28.62
C LYS A 157 10.77 11.38 -28.64
N SER A 158 9.72 12.00 -28.11
CA SER A 158 8.37 11.42 -27.95
C SER A 158 7.68 10.89 -29.22
N VAL A 159 8.11 11.31 -30.40
CA VAL A 159 7.54 10.87 -31.71
C VAL A 159 8.43 9.81 -32.40
N SER A 160 9.62 9.54 -31.85
CA SER A 160 10.60 8.65 -32.48
C SER A 160 10.18 7.17 -32.44
N VAL A 161 10.73 6.37 -33.35
CA VAL A 161 10.60 4.90 -33.32
C VAL A 161 11.15 4.33 -32.01
N LEU A 162 12.21 4.94 -31.47
CA LEU A 162 12.80 4.57 -30.19
C LEU A 162 11.81 4.71 -29.03
N PHE A 163 10.94 5.72 -29.06
CA PHE A 163 9.90 5.87 -28.04
C PHE A 163 8.89 4.71 -28.09
N LYS A 164 8.49 4.25 -29.28
CA LYS A 164 7.61 3.08 -29.40
C LYS A 164 8.26 1.82 -28.85
N GLN A 165 9.55 1.61 -29.13
CA GLN A 165 10.29 0.47 -28.61
C GLN A 165 10.47 0.54 -27.08
N ALA A 166 10.75 1.73 -26.54
CA ALA A 166 10.81 1.98 -25.11
C ALA A 166 9.48 1.63 -24.41
N LEU A 167 8.35 2.07 -24.99
CA LEU A 167 7.01 1.75 -24.48
C LEU A 167 6.70 0.24 -24.49
N LEU A 168 7.19 -0.50 -25.48
CA LEU A 168 7.04 -1.95 -25.54
C LEU A 168 7.89 -2.65 -24.48
N SER A 169 9.13 -2.18 -24.26
CA SER A 169 10.00 -2.66 -23.19
C SER A 169 9.32 -2.50 -21.83
N LEU A 170 8.84 -1.30 -21.52
CA LEU A 170 8.07 -1.00 -20.29
C LEU A 170 6.86 -1.91 -20.08
N ALA A 171 6.19 -2.33 -21.15
CA ALA A 171 5.00 -3.17 -21.09
C ALA A 171 5.31 -4.68 -20.92
N THR A 172 6.53 -5.11 -21.23
CA THR A 172 6.91 -6.54 -21.28
C THR A 172 7.93 -6.94 -20.22
N ASP A 173 8.75 -6.01 -19.74
CA ASP A 173 9.82 -6.29 -18.79
C ASP A 173 9.28 -6.55 -17.37
N SER A 174 9.64 -7.69 -16.78
CA SER A 174 9.21 -8.11 -15.43
C SER A 174 10.09 -7.54 -14.30
N GLY A 175 11.32 -7.13 -14.59
CA GLY A 175 12.30 -6.62 -13.61
C GLY A 175 12.13 -5.14 -13.23
N LEU A 176 11.07 -4.47 -13.68
CA LEU A 176 10.90 -3.03 -13.53
C LEU A 176 10.19 -2.61 -12.23
N HIS A 177 9.78 -3.56 -11.39
CA HIS A 177 9.03 -3.29 -10.15
C HIS A 177 9.69 -2.23 -9.25
N PRO A 178 11.02 -2.25 -8.99
CA PRO A 178 11.67 -1.22 -8.18
C PRO A 178 11.66 0.19 -8.79
N LEU A 179 11.44 0.31 -10.10
CA LEU A 179 11.35 1.59 -10.80
C LEU A 179 9.94 2.18 -10.83
N VAL A 180 8.91 1.38 -10.60
CA VAL A 180 7.50 1.81 -10.65
C VAL A 180 7.25 3.08 -9.83
N PRO A 181 7.66 3.18 -8.55
CA PRO A 181 7.38 4.41 -7.78
C PRO A 181 8.13 5.64 -8.31
N TYR A 182 9.28 5.46 -8.95
CA TYR A 182 10.02 6.56 -9.59
C TYR A 182 9.34 7.02 -10.86
N PHE A 183 8.82 6.08 -11.68
CA PHE A 183 8.05 6.42 -12.87
C PHE A 183 6.73 7.09 -12.53
N THR A 184 5.98 6.60 -11.53
CA THR A 184 4.70 7.22 -11.14
C THR A 184 4.91 8.62 -10.58
N TYR A 185 5.95 8.83 -9.76
CA TYR A 185 6.34 10.17 -9.30
C TYR A 185 6.73 11.08 -10.47
N PHE A 186 7.61 10.60 -11.36
CA PHE A 186 8.05 11.35 -12.54
C PHE A 186 6.86 11.77 -13.41
N ILE A 187 5.93 10.86 -13.71
CA ILE A 187 4.71 11.17 -14.49
C ILE A 187 3.88 12.22 -13.77
N ALA A 188 3.65 12.06 -12.46
CA ALA A 188 2.80 12.97 -11.72
C ALA A 188 3.36 14.40 -11.65
N ASP A 189 4.66 14.51 -11.38
CA ASP A 189 5.41 15.76 -11.28
C ASP A 189 5.49 16.47 -12.64
N GLU A 190 5.78 15.72 -13.72
CA GLU A 190 5.87 16.28 -15.06
C GLU A 190 4.53 16.72 -15.63
N VAL A 191 3.45 15.97 -15.39
CA VAL A 191 2.10 16.39 -15.78
C VAL A 191 1.73 17.68 -15.07
N ALA A 192 2.05 17.83 -13.78
CA ALA A 192 1.74 19.03 -13.01
C ALA A 192 2.54 20.26 -13.49
N ARG A 193 3.82 20.09 -13.84
CA ARG A 193 4.69 21.19 -14.32
C ARG A 193 4.44 21.59 -15.77
N ASN A 194 4.11 20.63 -16.64
CA ASN A 194 4.14 20.81 -18.09
C ASN A 194 2.76 20.69 -18.77
N LEU A 195 1.70 21.23 -18.14
CA LEU A 195 0.35 21.27 -18.72
C LEU A 195 0.25 22.03 -20.06
N ASN A 196 1.23 22.89 -20.36
CA ASN A 196 1.31 23.68 -21.58
C ASN A 196 1.95 22.92 -22.76
N ASN A 197 2.63 21.80 -22.53
CA ASN A 197 3.30 21.01 -23.56
C ASN A 197 2.48 19.76 -23.89
N PHE A 198 1.60 19.90 -24.90
CA PHE A 198 0.69 18.85 -25.31
C PHE A 198 1.40 17.55 -25.75
N PRO A 199 2.42 17.57 -26.64
CA PRO A 199 3.14 16.36 -27.04
C PRO A 199 3.76 15.59 -25.88
N LEU A 200 4.32 16.30 -24.88
CA LEU A 200 4.93 15.68 -23.71
C LEU A 200 3.88 14.99 -22.83
N MET A 201 2.77 15.66 -22.55
CA MET A 201 1.69 15.10 -21.74
C MET A 201 1.09 13.83 -22.39
N LEU A 202 0.93 13.82 -23.72
CA LEU A 202 0.50 12.63 -24.45
C LEU A 202 1.54 11.51 -24.37
N ALA A 203 2.83 11.83 -24.43
CA ALA A 203 3.90 10.85 -24.24
C ALA A 203 3.87 10.24 -22.83
N LEU A 204 3.71 11.07 -21.79
CA LEU A 204 3.60 10.62 -20.40
C LEU A 204 2.38 9.72 -20.18
N MET A 205 1.23 10.05 -20.76
CA MET A 205 0.05 9.19 -20.70
C MET A 205 0.27 7.85 -21.43
N ARG A 206 1.04 7.82 -22.52
CA ARG A 206 1.43 6.57 -23.19
C ARG A 206 2.37 5.73 -22.33
N VAL A 207 3.32 6.36 -21.62
CA VAL A 207 4.18 5.67 -20.64
C VAL A 207 3.32 5.10 -19.51
N ALA A 208 2.40 5.89 -18.96
CA ALA A 208 1.45 5.43 -17.93
C ALA A 208 0.64 4.22 -18.42
N ARG A 209 0.17 4.24 -19.67
CA ARG A 209 -0.52 3.09 -20.29
C ARG A 209 0.39 1.86 -20.37
N SER A 210 1.61 1.99 -20.85
CA SER A 210 2.55 0.86 -20.95
C SER A 210 2.82 0.23 -19.59
N LEU A 211 3.00 1.04 -18.55
CA LEU A 211 3.14 0.55 -17.19
C LEU A 211 1.89 -0.21 -16.76
N LEU A 212 0.71 0.40 -16.93
CA LEU A 212 -0.58 -0.20 -16.50
C LEU A 212 -0.99 -1.46 -17.27
N GLN A 213 -0.47 -1.67 -18.48
CA GLN A 213 -0.72 -2.88 -19.27
C GLN A 213 0.19 -4.05 -18.88
N ASN A 214 1.25 -3.80 -18.11
CA ASN A 214 2.18 -4.85 -17.71
C ASN A 214 1.55 -5.71 -16.60
N GLU A 215 1.32 -6.99 -16.90
CA GLU A 215 0.74 -7.96 -15.95
C GLU A 215 1.70 -8.32 -14.81
N HIS A 216 3.01 -8.17 -15.03
CA HIS A 216 4.03 -8.49 -14.02
C HIS A 216 4.22 -7.37 -12.99
N LEU A 217 3.60 -6.21 -13.20
CA LEU A 217 3.72 -5.06 -12.30
C LEU A 217 2.44 -4.88 -11.47
N HIS A 218 2.58 -5.02 -10.15
CA HIS A 218 1.53 -4.72 -9.19
C HIS A 218 1.48 -3.21 -8.94
N ILE A 219 0.78 -2.47 -9.80
CA ILE A 219 0.70 -1.00 -9.76
C ILE A 219 -0.40 -0.52 -8.80
N GLU A 220 -1.26 -1.43 -8.33
CA GLU A 220 -2.37 -1.18 -7.42
C GLU A 220 -1.99 -0.28 -6.21
N PRO A 221 -0.84 -0.47 -5.53
CA PRO A 221 -0.43 0.40 -4.42
C PRO A 221 -0.18 1.86 -4.84
N TYR A 222 0.21 2.09 -6.09
CA TYR A 222 0.59 3.41 -6.62
C TYR A 222 -0.51 4.09 -7.45
N LEU A 223 -1.65 3.42 -7.64
CA LEU A 223 -2.77 3.98 -8.41
C LEU A 223 -3.25 5.31 -7.83
N HIS A 224 -3.29 5.43 -6.50
CA HIS A 224 -3.70 6.66 -5.82
C HIS A 224 -2.81 7.87 -6.19
N GLN A 225 -1.53 7.64 -6.50
CA GLN A 225 -0.59 8.68 -6.91
C GLN A 225 -0.69 9.01 -8.40
N LEU A 226 -0.99 8.01 -9.25
CA LEU A 226 -1.09 8.17 -10.70
C LEU A 226 -2.45 8.73 -11.16
N MET A 227 -3.53 8.38 -10.45
CA MET A 227 -4.90 8.78 -10.78
C MET A 227 -5.12 10.30 -10.83
N PRO A 228 -4.62 11.12 -9.87
CA PRO A 228 -4.74 12.57 -9.94
C PRO A 228 -4.15 13.17 -11.22
N SER A 229 -3.04 12.61 -11.71
CA SER A 229 -2.37 13.07 -12.93
C SER A 229 -3.19 12.73 -14.17
N ILE A 230 -3.72 11.50 -14.27
CA ILE A 230 -4.59 11.08 -15.37
C ILE A 230 -5.89 11.89 -15.38
N ILE A 231 -6.50 12.10 -14.23
CA ILE A 231 -7.73 12.90 -14.08
C ILE A 231 -7.47 14.37 -14.42
N THR A 232 -6.30 14.90 -14.08
CA THR A 232 -5.91 16.27 -14.46
C THR A 232 -5.83 16.40 -15.98
N CYS A 233 -5.22 15.44 -16.69
CA CYS A 233 -5.21 15.43 -18.15
C CYS A 233 -6.62 15.33 -18.77
N LEU A 234 -7.59 14.75 -18.05
CA LEU A 234 -8.98 14.64 -18.50
C LEU A 234 -9.78 15.93 -18.24
N VAL A 235 -9.65 16.53 -17.06
CA VAL A 235 -10.56 17.58 -16.54
C VAL A 235 -9.97 18.99 -16.67
N ALA A 236 -8.65 19.14 -16.80
CA ALA A 236 -8.00 20.45 -16.76
C ALA A 236 -8.65 21.49 -17.69
N LYS A 237 -8.80 22.72 -17.18
CA LYS A 237 -9.50 23.82 -17.87
C LYS A 237 -8.76 24.28 -19.13
N ARG A 238 -7.43 24.33 -19.07
CA ARG A 238 -6.56 24.70 -20.20
C ARG A 238 -5.48 23.64 -20.31
N LEU A 239 -5.43 23.00 -21.47
CA LEU A 239 -4.38 22.09 -21.86
C LEU A 239 -3.69 22.74 -23.05
N GLY A 240 -2.36 22.71 -23.08
CA GLY A 240 -1.55 23.36 -24.11
C GLY A 240 -1.67 24.87 -24.19
N ASN A 241 -0.81 25.45 -25.05
CA ASN A 241 -0.75 26.90 -25.23
C ASN A 241 -1.29 27.35 -26.59
N LYS A 242 -1.46 26.42 -27.55
CA LYS A 242 -1.92 26.74 -28.91
C LYS A 242 -3.36 26.28 -29.12
N PHE A 243 -4.14 27.09 -29.82
CA PHE A 243 -5.52 26.76 -30.21
C PHE A 243 -5.60 25.62 -31.25
N THR A 244 -4.49 25.33 -31.94
CA THR A 244 -4.37 24.26 -32.95
C THR A 244 -4.07 22.89 -32.35
N ASP A 245 -3.80 22.82 -31.05
CA ASP A 245 -3.42 21.57 -30.40
C ASP A 245 -4.69 20.71 -30.18
N ASN A 246 -4.62 19.43 -30.57
CA ASN A 246 -5.73 18.48 -30.47
C ASN A 246 -5.93 17.98 -29.02
N HIS A 247 -6.27 18.86 -28.09
CA HIS A 247 -6.50 18.52 -26.67
C HIS A 247 -7.56 17.44 -26.46
N TRP A 248 -8.49 17.31 -27.41
CA TRP A 248 -9.49 16.24 -27.45
C TRP A 248 -8.88 14.84 -27.54
N GLU A 249 -7.77 14.66 -28.27
CA GLU A 249 -7.11 13.36 -28.38
C GLU A 249 -6.58 12.92 -27.03
N LEU A 250 -5.90 13.82 -26.32
CA LEU A 250 -5.38 13.54 -24.99
C LEU A 250 -6.49 13.24 -23.98
N ARG A 251 -7.58 14.02 -23.97
CA ARG A 251 -8.73 13.75 -23.10
C ARG A 251 -9.36 12.40 -23.40
N ASN A 252 -9.53 12.05 -24.67
CA ASN A 252 -10.05 10.75 -25.08
C ASN A 252 -9.10 9.60 -24.68
N PHE A 253 -7.79 9.82 -24.80
CA PHE A 253 -6.78 8.85 -24.37
C PHE A 253 -6.80 8.66 -22.84
N ALA A 254 -6.86 9.74 -22.07
CA ALA A 254 -6.98 9.71 -20.61
C ALA A 254 -8.28 9.02 -20.17
N ALA A 255 -9.41 9.33 -20.81
CA ALA A 255 -10.69 8.68 -20.52
C ALA A 255 -10.63 7.16 -20.77
N LYS A 256 -10.01 6.73 -21.88
CA LYS A 256 -9.77 5.31 -22.17
C LYS A 256 -8.86 4.65 -21.13
N LEU A 257 -7.84 5.37 -20.66
CA LEU A 257 -6.93 4.88 -19.63
C LEU A 257 -7.65 4.68 -18.30
N VAL A 258 -8.45 5.65 -17.85
CA VAL A 258 -9.30 5.51 -16.66
C VAL A 258 -10.28 4.35 -16.83
N ALA A 259 -10.93 4.22 -17.99
CA ALA A 259 -11.84 3.11 -18.26
C ALA A 259 -11.13 1.74 -18.20
N SER A 260 -9.87 1.66 -18.65
CA SER A 260 -9.08 0.43 -18.51
C SER A 260 -8.69 0.14 -17.06
N LEU A 261 -8.40 1.17 -16.26
CA LEU A 261 -8.09 1.03 -14.85
C LEU A 261 -9.29 0.53 -14.04
N CYS A 262 -10.49 1.07 -14.29
CA CYS A 262 -11.69 0.66 -13.56
C CYS A 262 -12.19 -0.75 -13.91
N LYS A 263 -11.71 -1.36 -15.01
CA LYS A 263 -12.07 -2.72 -15.41
C LYS A 263 -11.13 -3.79 -14.85
N ARG A 264 -9.95 -3.37 -14.41
CA ARG A 264 -8.94 -4.21 -13.78
C ARG A 264 -9.29 -4.35 -12.30
#